data_AF-A0A3C0XHA4-F1
#
_entry.id   AF-A0A3C0XHA4-F1
#
_cell.length_a   1.000
_cell.length_b   1.000
_cell.length_c   1.000
_cell.angle_alpha   90.00
_cell.angle_beta   90.00
_cell.angle_gamma   90.00
#
_symmetry.space_group_name_H-M   'P 1'
#
loop_
_entity.id
_entity.type
_entity.pdbx_description
1 polymer ?
#
loop_
_entity_poly.entity_id
_entity_poly.type
_entity_poly.pdbx_seq_one_letter_code
_entity_poly.pdbx_strand_id
1 'polypeptide(L)'
;MWPKRPHLIFGAAPRFNEVVREAFESFIRLRHQQHLELTPKRADLLTVGILLTPRHDGFRPWDTTLAATTGQQEFEPDLRSALEELWGPFGTRIQPGVGPYSDPD
;
A
#
# COMPACT_ATOMS: atom_id res chain seq x y z
N MET A 1 -19.83 14.67 -2.44
CA MET A 1 -18.85 15.36 -3.31
C MET A 1 -17.62 14.48 -3.36
N TRP A 2 -17.26 13.90 -4.52
CA TRP A 2 -16.05 13.07 -4.61
C TRP A 2 -14.82 13.97 -4.51
N PRO A 3 -13.76 13.58 -3.76
CA PRO A 3 -12.53 14.34 -3.73
C PRO A 3 -11.94 14.45 -5.13
N LYS A 4 -11.38 15.63 -5.44
CA LYS A 4 -11.23 16.09 -6.83
C LYS A 4 -10.42 15.15 -7.73
N ARG A 5 -9.54 14.29 -7.18
CA ARG A 5 -8.93 13.09 -7.83
C ARG A 5 -8.45 12.10 -6.76
N PRO A 6 -8.88 10.81 -6.77
CA PRO A 6 -8.32 9.82 -5.86
C PRO A 6 -6.86 9.50 -6.20
N HIS A 7 -6.03 9.24 -5.19
CA HIS A 7 -4.71 8.68 -5.35
C HIS A 7 -4.84 7.15 -5.45
N LEU A 8 -4.54 6.60 -6.62
CA LEU A 8 -4.66 5.16 -6.88
C LEU A 8 -3.32 4.46 -6.69
N ILE A 9 -3.34 3.34 -5.99
CA ILE A 9 -2.20 2.44 -5.81
C ILE A 9 -2.61 1.07 -6.32
N PHE A 10 -1.77 0.47 -7.17
CA PHE A 10 -1.96 -0.89 -7.67
C PHE A 10 -0.86 -1.78 -7.14
N GLY A 11 -1.23 -2.93 -6.60
CA GLY A 11 -0.33 -3.99 -6.19
C GLY A 11 -0.70 -5.31 -6.86
N ALA A 12 0.27 -6.20 -6.97
CA ALA A 12 0.03 -7.59 -7.35
C ALA A 12 0.73 -8.51 -6.35
N ALA A 13 0.05 -9.59 -5.95
CA ALA A 13 0.62 -10.61 -5.09
C ALA A 13 0.31 -12.00 -5.68
N PRO A 14 1.21 -12.99 -5.51
CA PRO A 14 1.02 -14.32 -6.10
C PRO A 14 -0.15 -15.10 -5.48
N ARG A 15 -0.60 -14.71 -4.28
CA ARG A 15 -1.74 -15.32 -3.58
C ARG A 15 -2.43 -14.31 -2.67
N PHE A 16 -3.70 -14.56 -2.39
CA PHE A 16 -4.44 -13.84 -1.36
C PHE A 16 -4.44 -14.64 -0.05
N ASN A 17 -4.16 -13.96 1.06
CA ASN A 17 -4.42 -14.42 2.41
C ASN A 17 -4.51 -13.20 3.34
N GLU A 18 -4.80 -13.45 4.62
CA GLU A 18 -4.98 -12.39 5.59
C GLU A 18 -3.73 -11.54 5.82
N VAL A 19 -2.55 -12.18 5.90
CA VAL A 19 -1.28 -11.47 6.07
C VAL A 19 -1.01 -10.53 4.89
N VAL A 20 -1.30 -10.95 3.66
CA VAL A 20 -1.17 -10.12 2.46
C VAL A 20 -2.17 -8.98 2.48
N ARG A 21 -3.40 -9.22 2.93
CA ARG A 21 -4.44 -8.18 3.07
C ARG A 21 -3.98 -7.11 4.07
N GLU A 22 -3.57 -7.51 5.26
CA GLU A 22 -3.13 -6.61 6.34
C GLU A 22 -1.87 -5.82 5.96
N ALA A 23 -0.90 -6.47 5.32
CA ALA A 23 0.31 -5.81 4.82
C ALA A 23 -0.03 -4.76 3.75
N PHE A 24 -0.93 -5.11 2.82
CA PHE A 24 -1.39 -4.19 1.79
C PHE A 24 -2.15 -3.00 2.40
N GLU A 25 -3.08 -3.25 3.31
CA GLU A 25 -3.82 -2.18 4.00
C GLU A 25 -2.90 -1.24 4.77
N SER A 26 -1.91 -1.78 5.49
CA SER A 26 -0.91 -1.00 6.21
C SER A 26 -0.06 -0.15 5.27
N PHE A 27 0.33 -0.71 4.12
CA PHE A 27 1.03 0.03 3.07
C PHE A 27 0.19 1.18 2.50
N ILE A 28 -1.09 0.94 2.21
CA ILE A 28 -2.02 1.98 1.71
C ILE A 28 -2.16 3.12 2.72
N ARG A 29 -2.32 2.80 4.00
CA ARG A 29 -2.39 3.82 5.07
C ARG A 29 -1.08 4.59 5.19
N LEU A 30 0.08 3.92 5.15
CA LEU A 30 1.39 4.57 5.23
C LEU A 30 1.57 5.56 4.07
N ARG A 31 1.30 5.12 2.84
CA ARG A 31 1.44 5.97 1.64
C ARG A 31 0.46 7.13 1.63
N HIS A 32 -0.74 6.93 2.14
CA HIS A 32 -1.70 8.03 2.32
C HIS A 32 -1.14 9.09 3.27
N GLN A 33 -0.67 8.69 4.45
CA GLN A 33 -0.16 9.61 5.46
C GLN A 33 1.05 10.39 4.95
N GLN A 34 2.03 9.70 4.36
CA GLN A 34 3.21 10.36 3.81
C GLN A 34 2.87 11.33 2.66
N HIS A 35 1.84 11.01 1.85
CA HIS A 35 1.38 11.94 0.81
C HIS A 35 0.70 13.18 1.42
N LEU A 36 -0.08 13.04 2.48
CA LEU A 36 -0.66 14.19 3.20
C LEU A 36 0.42 15.09 3.80
N GLU A 37 1.47 14.52 4.36
CA GLU A 37 2.62 15.26 4.93
C GLU A 37 3.36 16.07 3.86
N LEU A 38 3.53 15.52 2.66
CA LEU A 38 4.13 16.23 1.53
C LEU A 38 3.19 17.24 0.88
N THR A 39 1.87 17.03 0.97
CA THR A 39 0.86 17.90 0.36
C THR A 39 -0.27 18.26 1.34
N PRO A 40 -0.01 19.11 2.36
CA PRO A 40 -1.00 19.44 3.40
C PRO A 40 -2.29 20.08 2.86
N LYS A 41 -2.24 20.70 1.68
CA LYS A 41 -3.39 21.32 1.00
C LYS A 41 -4.42 20.31 0.47
N ARG A 42 -4.14 19.00 0.53
CA ARG A 42 -5.03 17.92 0.09
C ARG A 42 -5.61 17.12 1.27
N ALA A 43 -6.09 17.81 2.30
CA ALA A 43 -6.66 17.18 3.48
C ALA A 43 -7.89 16.29 3.17
N ASP A 44 -8.56 16.51 2.04
CA ASP A 44 -9.68 15.73 1.53
C ASP A 44 -9.27 14.56 0.62
N LEU A 45 -7.97 14.23 0.55
CA LEU A 45 -7.49 13.15 -0.32
C LEU A 45 -8.18 11.82 0.01
N LEU A 46 -8.58 11.09 -1.05
CA LEU A 46 -8.93 9.68 -0.98
C LEU A 46 -7.79 8.88 -1.61
N THR A 47 -7.24 7.92 -0.87
CA THR A 47 -6.35 6.90 -1.42
C THR A 47 -7.13 5.60 -1.58
N VAL A 48 -7.03 4.98 -2.75
CA VAL A 48 -7.58 3.65 -3.04
C VAL A 48 -6.47 2.73 -3.51
N GLY A 49 -6.25 1.66 -2.78
CA GLY A 49 -5.41 0.53 -3.14
C GLY A 49 -6.22 -0.58 -3.78
N ILE A 50 -5.73 -1.09 -4.92
CA ILE A 50 -6.23 -2.27 -5.60
C ILE A 50 -5.13 -3.33 -5.61
N LEU A 51 -5.38 -4.46 -4.97
CA LEU A 51 -4.51 -5.63 -4.98
C LEU A 51 -5.05 -6.67 -5.96
N LEU A 52 -4.22 -7.05 -6.92
CA LEU A 52 -4.49 -8.13 -7.87
C LEU A 52 -3.87 -9.43 -7.37
N THR A 53 -4.66 -10.50 -7.30
CA THR A 53 -4.17 -11.84 -6.98
C THR A 53 -4.65 -12.84 -8.03
N PRO A 54 -3.82 -13.78 -8.50
CA PRO A 54 -4.23 -14.76 -9.50
C PRO A 54 -5.44 -15.56 -9.02
N ARG A 55 -6.34 -15.87 -9.95
CA ARG A 55 -7.45 -16.78 -9.73
C ARG A 55 -7.26 -18.00 -10.64
N HIS A 56 -7.55 -19.19 -10.12
CA HIS A 56 -7.23 -20.46 -10.79
C HIS A 56 -8.46 -21.22 -11.30
N ASP A 57 -9.66 -20.65 -11.18
CA ASP A 57 -10.92 -21.34 -11.50
C ASP A 57 -11.44 -21.11 -12.93
N GLY A 58 -10.69 -20.36 -13.75
CA GLY A 58 -10.97 -20.18 -15.17
C GLY A 58 -12.02 -19.10 -15.53
N PHE A 59 -12.68 -18.45 -14.56
CA PHE A 59 -13.68 -17.42 -14.85
C PHE A 59 -13.09 -16.04 -15.11
N ARG A 60 -12.00 -15.68 -14.40
CA ARG A 60 -11.24 -14.44 -14.59
C ARG A 60 -9.77 -14.67 -14.19
N PRO A 61 -8.81 -13.95 -14.78
CA PRO A 61 -7.39 -14.14 -14.47
C PRO A 61 -6.99 -13.62 -13.08
N TRP A 62 -7.71 -12.63 -12.54
CA TRP A 62 -7.37 -11.96 -11.28
C TRP A 62 -8.60 -11.78 -10.39
N ASP A 63 -8.41 -12.00 -9.10
CA ASP A 63 -9.25 -11.42 -8.06
C ASP A 63 -8.72 -10.04 -7.66
N THR A 64 -9.64 -9.18 -7.21
CA THR A 64 -9.35 -7.81 -6.80
C THR A 64 -9.74 -7.63 -5.35
N THR A 65 -8.78 -7.23 -4.51
CA THR A 65 -9.04 -6.76 -3.15
C THR A 65 -8.84 -5.25 -3.08
N LEU A 66 -9.78 -4.55 -2.46
CA LEU A 66 -9.77 -3.08 -2.33
C LEU A 66 -9.47 -2.68 -0.90
N ALA A 67 -8.61 -1.68 -0.73
CA ALA A 67 -8.41 -0.95 0.51
C ALA A 67 -8.55 0.55 0.22
N ALA A 68 -9.29 1.29 1.03
CA ALA A 68 -9.47 2.72 0.83
C ALA A 68 -9.34 3.47 2.15
N THR A 69 -8.71 4.65 2.09
CA THR A 69 -8.55 5.50 3.27
C THR A 69 -8.56 6.99 2.93
N THR A 70 -8.95 7.80 3.91
CA THR A 70 -9.05 9.26 3.84
C THR A 70 -8.64 9.85 5.19
N GLY A 71 -8.21 11.10 5.20
CA GLY A 71 -7.87 11.83 6.42
C GLY A 71 -6.56 11.36 7.08
N GLN A 72 -6.23 11.96 8.21
CA GLN A 72 -4.98 11.62 8.92
C GLN A 72 -5.02 10.16 9.39
N GLN A 73 -3.91 9.45 9.17
CA GLN A 73 -3.73 8.09 9.65
C GLN A 73 -2.88 8.14 10.91
N GLU A 74 -3.46 7.72 12.02
CA GLU A 74 -2.73 7.55 13.26
C GLU A 74 -1.97 6.22 13.23
N PHE A 75 -0.70 6.30 13.62
CA PHE A 75 0.18 5.15 13.80
C PHE A 75 0.85 5.30 15.15
N GLU A 76 0.97 4.18 15.87
CA GLU A 76 1.94 4.09 16.95
C GLU A 76 3.35 4.31 16.37
N PRO A 77 4.23 5.08 17.05
CA PRO A 77 5.56 5.42 16.53
C PRO A 77 6.39 4.22 16.09
N ASP A 78 6.33 3.12 16.86
CA ASP A 78 7.06 1.89 16.58
C ASP A 78 6.53 1.20 15.31
N LEU A 79 5.21 1.17 15.14
CA LEU A 79 4.58 0.60 13.95
C LEU A 79 4.92 1.42 12.70
N ARG A 80 4.88 2.76 12.79
CA ARG A 80 5.26 3.62 11.67
C ARG A 80 6.70 3.34 11.25
N SER A 81 7.62 3.32 12.21
CA SER A 81 9.04 3.09 11.95
C SER A 81 9.28 1.75 11.27
N ALA A 82 8.65 0.67 11.76
CA ALA A 82 8.75 -0.66 11.16
C ALA A 82 8.19 -0.71 9.72
N LEU A 83 7.08 -0.02 9.44
CA LEU A 83 6.52 0.05 8.10
C LEU A 83 7.40 0.87 7.14
N GLU A 84 8.02 1.95 7.61
CA GLU A 84 8.95 2.77 6.83
C GLU A 84 10.28 2.05 6.57
N GLU A 85 10.75 1.21 7.49
CA GLU A 85 11.90 0.32 7.26
C GLU A 85 11.58 -0.72 6.18
N LEU A 86 10.40 -1.36 6.27
CA LEU A 86 9.98 -2.40 5.33
C LEU A 86 9.73 -1.86 3.91
N TRP A 87 9.10 -0.69 3.79
CA TRP A 87 8.61 -0.17 2.51
C TRP A 87 9.35 1.08 2.02
N GLY A 88 10.23 1.65 2.84
CA GLY A 88 10.95 2.89 2.54
C GLY A 88 10.08 4.17 2.64
N PRO A 89 10.73 5.35 2.56
CA PRO A 89 10.04 6.64 2.53
C PRO A 89 9.25 6.83 1.22
N PHE A 90 8.32 7.79 1.24
CA PHE A 90 7.56 8.16 0.04
C PHE A 90 8.48 8.70 -1.06
N GLY A 91 8.30 8.21 -2.29
CA GLY A 91 9.11 8.63 -3.45
C GLY A 91 10.47 7.96 -3.57
N THR A 92 10.89 7.16 -2.58
CA THR A 92 12.09 6.32 -2.70
C THR A 92 11.76 5.11 -3.58
N ARG A 93 12.54 4.92 -4.66
CA ARG A 93 12.46 3.70 -5.46
C ARG A 93 12.93 2.54 -4.57
N ILE A 94 12.03 1.61 -4.23
CA ILE A 94 12.43 0.36 -3.61
C ILE A 94 13.36 -0.35 -4.59
N GLN A 95 14.64 -0.49 -4.22
CA GLN A 95 15.59 -1.25 -5.03
C GLN A 95 15.17 -2.73 -4.95
N PRO A 96 14.90 -3.41 -6.07
CA PRO A 96 14.69 -4.84 -6.03
C PRO A 96 16.02 -5.49 -5.63
N GLY A 97 16.06 -6.18 -4.49
CA GLY A 97 17.21 -7.01 -4.08
C GLY A 97 17.89 -6.68 -2.75
N VAL A 98 17.30 -5.87 -1.86
CA VAL A 98 17.82 -5.69 -0.48
C VAL A 98 16.76 -6.02 0.56
N GLY A 99 16.02 -7.11 0.31
CA GLY A 99 15.17 -7.72 1.34
C GLY A 99 16.00 -8.67 2.20
N PRO A 100 15.54 -9.03 3.42
CA PRO A 100 16.21 -10.00 4.29
C PRO A 100 16.29 -11.43 3.68
N TYR A 101 15.71 -11.64 2.50
CA TYR A 101 15.80 -12.84 1.68
C TYR A 101 16.54 -12.58 0.37
N SER A 102 17.74 -12.02 0.46
CA SER A 102 18.67 -12.00 -0.68
C SER A 102 19.54 -13.23 -0.53
N ASP A 103 19.37 -14.23 -1.41
CA ASP A 103 20.22 -15.41 -1.42
C ASP A 103 21.68 -15.00 -1.71
N PRO A 104 22.66 -15.53 -0.98
CA PRO A 104 24.06 -15.34 -1.33
C PRO A 104 24.38 -16.13 -2.61
N ASP A 105 25.01 -15.44 -3.57
CA ASP A 105 25.59 -16.03 -4.79
C ASP A 105 26.59 -17.16 -4.49
#